data_AF-A0AAE4H7X7-F1
#
_entry.id   AF-A0AAE4H7X7-F1
#
_cell.length_a   1.000
_cell.length_b   1.000
_cell.length_c   1.000
_cell.angle_alpha   90.00
_cell.angle_beta   90.00
_cell.angle_gamma   90.00
#
_symmetry.space_group_name_H-M   'P 1'
#
loop_
_entity.id
_entity.type
_entity.pdbx_description
1 polymer ?
#
loop_
_entity_poly.entity_id
_entity_poly.type
_entity_poly.pdbx_seq_one_letter_code
_entity_poly.pdbx_strand_id
1 'polypeptide(L)' 'MMVTITIGLWGVGLRVGGLIINLYLGDLYFRIPQVGELAWNSLGLHMNRLPLPPRQEQRER' A
#
# COMPACT_ATOMS: atom_id res chain seq x y z
N MET A 1 -8.49 14.58 6.06
CA MET A 1 -7.57 13.42 6.05
C MET A 1 -7.81 12.64 7.33
N MET A 2 -8.21 11.38 7.24
CA MET A 2 -8.41 10.53 8.41
C MET A 2 -7.16 9.66 8.60
N VAL A 3 -6.65 9.64 9.83
CA VAL A 3 -5.48 8.85 10.23
C VAL A 3 -5.96 7.76 11.17
N THR A 4 -5.53 6.52 10.94
CA THR A 4 -5.83 5.39 11.80
C THR A 4 -4.53 4.67 12.14
N ILE A 5 -4.32 4.45 13.43
CA ILE A 5 -3.18 3.69 13.96
C ILE A 5 -3.75 2.42 14.58
N THR A 6 -3.20 1.28 14.19
CA THR A 6 -3.55 -0.03 14.74
C THR A 6 -2.28 -0.62 15.34
N ILE A 7 -2.35 -1.08 16.59
CA ILE A 7 -1.25 -1.77 17.26
C ILE A 7 -1.79 -3.13 17.69
N GLY A 8 -1.13 -4.19 17.26
CA GLY A 8 -1.47 -5.57 17.59
C GLY A 8 -0.25 -6.33 18.10
N LEU A 9 -0.47 -7.55 18.58
CA LEU A 9 0.58 -8.41 19.13
C LEU A 9 1.76 -8.63 18.16
N TRP A 10 1.48 -8.61 16.85
CA TRP A 10 2.43 -8.95 15.81
C TRP A 10 2.93 -7.74 15.02
N GLY A 11 2.46 -6.52 15.31
CA GLY A 11 2.82 -5.39 14.48
C GLY A 11 2.04 -4.09 14.69
N VAL A 12 2.40 -3.10 13.88
CA VAL A 12 1.80 -1.76 13.84
C VAL A 12 1.35 -1.43 12.42
N GLY A 13 0.14 -0.93 12.30
CA GLY A 13 -0.44 -0.42 11.05
C GLY A 13 -0.72 1.08 11.15
N LEU A 14 -0.37 1.83 10.11
CA LEU A 14 -0.72 3.23 9.92
C LEU A 14 -1.48 3.37 8.60
N ARG A 15 -2.67 3.96 8.67
CA ARG A 15 -3.45 4.34 7.48
C ARG A 15 -3.62 5.85 7.47
N VAL A 16 -3.23 6.50 6.37
CA VAL A 16 -3.40 7.94 6.15
C VAL A 16 -4.11 8.15 4.82
N GLY A 17 -5.42 8.38 4.86
CA GLY A 17 -6.24 8.42 3.64
C GLY A 17 -6.16 7.09 2.87
N GLY A 18 -5.54 7.11 1.69
CA GLY A 18 -5.30 5.91 0.87
C GLY A 18 -3.95 5.24 1.09
N LEU A 19 -3.01 5.88 1.78
CA LEU A 19 -1.71 5.31 2.13
C LEU A 19 -1.86 4.30 3.26
N ILE A 20 -1.30 3.11 3.10
CA ILE A 20 -1.25 2.08 4.14
C ILE A 20 0.21 1.69 4.37
N ILE A 21 0.61 1.67 5.64
CA ILE A 21 1.92 1.23 6.11
C ILE A 21 1.67 0.16 7.17
N ASN A 22 2.26 -1.01 7.04
CA ASN A 22 2.19 -2.06 8.05
C ASN A 22 3.58 -2.57 8.36
N LEU A 23 3.91 -2.70 9.64
CA LEU A 23 5.10 -3.35 10.14
C LEU A 23 4.67 -4.60 10.92
N TYR A 24 5.01 -5.79 10.43
CA TYR A 24 4.67 -7.07 11.05
C TYR A 24 5.93 -7.90 11.25
N LEU A 25 6.28 -8.28 12.50
CA LEU A 25 7.42 -9.17 12.78
C LEU A 25 8.76 -8.80 12.08
N GLY A 26 8.98 -7.53 11.75
CA GLY A 26 10.17 -7.07 11.02
C GLY A 26 9.98 -6.92 9.50
N ASP A 27 8.84 -7.35 8.97
CA ASP A 27 8.42 -7.15 7.59
C ASP A 27 7.65 -5.84 7.46
N LEU A 28 8.02 -5.05 6.47
CA LEU A 28 7.49 -3.72 6.23
C LEU A 28 6.74 -3.69 4.89
N TYR A 29 5.46 -3.37 4.95
CA TYR A 29 4.58 -3.29 3.81
C TYR A 29 4.06 -1.86 3.63
N PHE A 30 4.15 -1.34 2.41
CA PHE A 30 3.64 -0.04 2.01
C PHE A 30 2.71 -0.18 0.81
N ARG A 31 1.59 0.53 0.84
CA ARG A 31 0.67 0.64 -0.29
C ARG A 31 0.37 2.10 -0.54
N ILE A 32 0.80 2.57 -1.70
CA ILE A 32 0.55 3.92 -2.18
C ILE A 32 -0.52 3.83 -3.27
N PRO A 33 -1.69 4.46 -3.06
CA PRO A 33 -2.76 4.43 -4.06
C PRO A 33 -2.24 5.04 -5.37
N GLN A 34 -2.63 4.46 -6.50
CA GLN A 34 -2.24 4.88 -7.86
C GLN A 34 -0.75 4.75 -8.22
N VAL A 35 0.12 4.30 -7.29
CA VAL A 35 1.55 4.07 -7.57
C VAL A 35 1.87 2.59 -7.49
N GLY A 36 1.55 1.93 -6.38
CA GLY A 36 1.98 0.55 -6.17
C GLY A 36 1.99 0.09 -4.73
N GLU A 37 2.44 -1.15 -4.58
CA GLU A 37 2.65 -1.85 -3.33
C GLU A 37 4.12 -2.24 -3.22
N LEU A 38 4.69 -2.09 -2.03
CA LEU A 38 6.07 -2.40 -1.72
C LEU A 38 6.10 -3.25 -0.46
N ALA A 39 6.73 -4.41 -0.53
CA ALA A 39 6.97 -5.29 0.60
C ALA A 39 8.47 -5.45 0.78
N TRP A 40 8.96 -5.14 1.98
CA TRP A 40 10.33 -5.35 2.40
C TRP A 40 10.32 -6.36 3.53
N ASN A 41 10.91 -7.52 3.31
CA ASN A 41 11.13 -8.54 4.33
C ASN A 41 12.62 -8.94 4.40
N SER A 42 12.96 -9.89 5.27
CA SER A 42 14.34 -10.40 5.37
C SER A 42 14.85 -11.09 4.09
N LEU A 43 13.95 -11.53 3.20
CA LEU A 43 14.30 -12.18 1.94
C LEU A 43 14.57 -11.19 0.81
N GLY A 44 14.05 -9.95 0.92
CA GLY A 44 14.33 -8.88 -0.03
C GLY A 44 13.21 -7.85 -0.15
N LEU A 45 13.38 -7.00 -1.17
CA LEU A 45 12.45 -5.93 -1.54
C LEU A 45 11.64 -6.34 -2.76
N HIS A 46 10.33 -6.42 -2.61
CA HIS A 46 9.39 -6.69 -3.69
C HIS A 46 8.54 -5.45 -3.95
N MET A 47 8.51 -4.98 -5.20
CA MET A 47 7.72 -3.83 -5.61
C MET A 47 6.77 -4.22 -6.74
N ASN A 48 5.49 -3.96 -6.56
CA ASN A 48 4.46 -4.15 -7.56
C ASN A 48 3.82 -2.81 -7.92
N ARG A 49 3.79 -2.45 -9.20
CA ARG A 49 3.06 -1.26 -9.64
C ARG A 49 1.59 -1.60 -9.78
N LEU A 50 0.73 -0.76 -9.21
CA LEU A 50 -0.70 -0.90 -9.43
C LEU A 50 -0.97 -0.47 -10.88
N PRO A 51 -1.73 -1.26 -11.66
CA PRO A 51 -2.16 -0.83 -12.98
C PRO A 51 -2.94 0.48 -12.81
N LEU A 52 -2.59 1.47 -13.63
CA LEU A 52 -3.41 2.67 -13.75
C LEU A 52 -4.85 2.20 -14.08
N PRO A 53 -5.89 2.84 -13.52
CA PRO A 53 -7.24 2.56 -13.96
C PRO A 53 -7.26 2.66 -15.49
N PRO A 54 -7.90 1.69 -16.19
CA PRO A 54 -7.95 1.73 -17.64
C PRO A 54 -8.43 3.11 -18.04
N ARG A 55 -7.64 3.80 -18.87
CA ARG A 55 -8.03 5.07 -19.47
C ARG A 55 -9.41 4.77 -20.07
N GLN A 56 -10.46 5.38 -19.54
CA GLN A 56 -11.75 5.34 -20.18
C GLN A 56 -11.54 6.06 -21.50
N GLU A 57 -11.17 5.26 -22.52
CA GLU A 57 -11.17 5.68 -23.90
C GLU A 57 -12.55 6.24 -24.11
N GLN A 58 -12.58 7.54 -24.40
CA GLN A 58 -13.77 8.26 -24.77
C GLN A 58 -14.44 7.42 -25.84
N ARG A 59 -15.44 6.63 -25.45
CA ARG A 59 -16.33 5.99 -26.39
C ARG A 59 -17.26 7.09 -26.83
N GLU A 60 -16.73 7.91 -27.74
CA GLU A 60 -17.50 8.77 -28.60
C GLU A 60 -18.69 7.96 -29.14
N ARG A 61 -19.89 8.42 -28.82
CA ARG A 61 -20.91 8.80 -29.80
C ARG A 61 -22.08 9.48 -29.11
#